data_AF-A0A534Y0P9-F1
#
_entry.id   AF-A0A534Y0P9-F1
#
_cell.length_a   1.000
_cell.length_b   1.000
_cell.length_c   1.000
_cell.angle_alpha   90.00
_cell.angle_beta   90.00
_cell.angle_gamma   90.00
#
_symmetry.space_group_name_H-M   'P 1'
#
loop_
_entity.id
_entity.type
_entity.pdbx_description
1 polymer ?
#
loop_
_entity_poly.entity_id
_entity_poly.type
_entity_poly.pdbx_seq_one_letter_code
_entity_poly.pdbx_strand_id
1 'polypeptide(L)'
;MRSLALVSLVALALGEAAAGEKRAAPKAPGKGRTGMFFGSYEPPTKPEHEHLRDRLRKARALEQFSEALSALRLPEPLRIKFASCDGESNAWYEPSDKTVTFCYEYVADLEQASGGAAAHGIPAEVAFMGGVAFVLLHETSHALFDLLEVPILGREEDAADNVAAFLLLSAGEGIARRVLSGATWMYLQDSMGQKLDESDFSDVHGLGSQRFYNVLCIAYGSNPQSFQGIVAKGYLPKERAESCGEEFRQVAYAMKKLVAPNVDATERVRIRAAHKRPSDAPGLQAQPAGRRH
;
A
#
# COMPACT_ATOMS: atom_id res chain seq x y z
N MET A 1 -52.87 -21.29 -15.74
CA MET A 1 -53.01 -20.54 -14.47
C MET A 1 -51.97 -21.13 -13.50
N ARG A 2 -50.96 -20.45 -12.97
CA ARG A 2 -50.73 -19.03 -12.74
C ARG A 2 -49.25 -18.71 -12.97
N SER A 3 -48.99 -17.64 -13.72
CA SER A 3 -47.70 -16.97 -13.80
C SER A 3 -47.30 -16.46 -12.41
N LEU A 4 -46.14 -16.86 -11.91
CA LEU A 4 -45.50 -16.19 -10.78
C LEU A 4 -44.84 -14.92 -11.35
N ALA A 5 -45.57 -13.82 -11.28
CA ALA A 5 -44.99 -12.50 -11.44
C ALA A 5 -44.01 -12.28 -10.30
N LEU A 6 -42.70 -12.36 -10.57
CA LEU A 6 -41.69 -11.72 -9.74
C LEU A 6 -41.87 -10.21 -9.88
N VAL A 7 -42.77 -9.66 -9.07
CA VAL A 7 -42.87 -8.21 -8.88
C VAL A 7 -41.67 -7.79 -8.04
N SER A 8 -40.90 -6.85 -8.60
CA SER A 8 -39.76 -6.17 -7.98
C SER A 8 -40.05 -5.76 -6.53
N LEU A 9 -39.34 -6.40 -5.60
CA LEU A 9 -39.13 -5.88 -4.24
C LEU A 9 -37.76 -5.18 -4.19
N VAL A 10 -37.64 -4.09 -4.96
CA VAL A 10 -36.71 -3.01 -4.63
C VAL A 10 -37.57 -1.88 -4.09
N ALA A 11 -38.11 -2.10 -2.90
CA ALA A 11 -38.84 -1.09 -2.14
C ALA A 11 -38.32 -1.14 -0.70
N LEU A 12 -37.66 -0.03 -0.32
CA LEU A 12 -37.19 0.32 1.03
C LEU A 12 -36.04 -0.51 1.62
N ALA A 13 -34.81 -0.06 1.37
CA ALA A 13 -33.71 -0.16 2.34
C ALA A 13 -33.06 1.22 2.59
N LEU A 14 -33.87 2.29 2.56
CA LEU A 14 -33.53 3.57 3.17
C LEU A 14 -34.38 3.69 4.42
N GLY A 15 -34.00 3.00 5.49
CA GLY A 15 -34.78 2.98 6.73
C GLY A 15 -34.07 2.29 7.88
N GLU A 16 -33.71 3.12 8.87
CA GLU A 16 -33.34 2.80 10.26
C GLU A 16 -32.00 2.08 10.49
N ALA A 17 -30.97 2.91 10.66
CA ALA A 17 -29.76 2.54 11.38
C ALA A 17 -30.16 1.97 12.75
N ALA A 18 -29.93 0.67 12.95
CA ALA A 18 -30.06 0.02 14.23
C ALA A 18 -29.25 0.80 15.28
N ALA A 19 -29.89 1.08 16.42
CA ALA A 19 -29.23 1.65 17.59
C ALA A 19 -28.22 0.63 18.16
N GLY A 20 -27.00 0.67 17.65
CA GLY A 20 -25.86 -0.13 18.11
C GLY A 20 -24.73 0.81 18.49
N GLU A 21 -24.52 0.95 19.80
CA GLU A 21 -23.54 1.81 20.50
C GLU A 21 -23.56 3.29 20.09
N LYS A 22 -23.28 4.19 21.04
CA LYS A 22 -22.96 5.58 20.68
C LYS A 22 -21.62 5.56 19.94
N ARG A 23 -21.59 5.21 18.66
CA ARG A 23 -20.48 5.59 17.78
C ARG A 23 -20.33 7.10 17.94
N ALA A 24 -19.14 7.52 18.34
CA ALA A 24 -18.81 8.93 18.42
C ALA A 24 -19.20 9.58 17.08
N ALA A 25 -19.79 10.78 17.14
CA ALA A 25 -20.10 11.51 15.92
C ALA A 25 -18.82 11.61 15.07
N PRO A 26 -18.89 11.37 13.76
CA PRO A 26 -17.69 11.29 12.94
C PRO A 26 -16.83 12.54 13.15
N LYS A 27 -15.55 12.36 13.47
CA LYS A 27 -14.64 13.47 13.79
C LYS A 27 -14.56 14.35 12.55
N ALA A 28 -14.98 15.61 12.68
CA ALA A 28 -14.98 16.55 11.55
C ALA A 28 -13.60 16.59 10.85
N PRO A 29 -13.56 16.49 9.51
CA PRO A 29 -12.30 16.49 8.76
C PRO A 29 -11.45 17.72 9.10
N GLY A 30 -10.14 17.52 9.25
CA GLY A 30 -9.17 18.60 9.52
C GLY A 30 -8.89 18.93 10.99
N LYS A 31 -9.40 18.15 11.97
CA LYS A 31 -9.06 18.31 13.40
C LYS A 31 -7.76 17.61 13.84
N GLY A 32 -7.15 16.79 12.99
CA GLY A 32 -5.90 16.08 13.29
C GLY A 32 -4.66 16.99 13.27
N ARG A 33 -3.53 16.45 13.73
CA ARG A 33 -2.22 17.12 13.71
C ARG A 33 -1.28 16.42 12.72
N THR A 34 -0.39 17.18 12.08
CA THR A 34 0.72 16.62 11.28
C THR A 34 1.78 16.00 12.19
N GLY A 35 2.67 15.19 11.62
CA GLY A 35 3.80 14.58 12.36
C GLY A 35 3.37 13.57 13.42
N MET A 36 2.25 12.88 13.20
CA MET A 36 1.63 11.96 14.17
C MET A 36 2.03 10.49 13.98
N PHE A 37 3.12 10.22 13.25
CA PHE A 37 3.61 8.87 12.93
C PHE A 37 4.92 8.60 13.70
N PHE A 38 4.91 7.64 14.63
CA PHE A 38 6.03 7.38 15.53
C PHE A 38 6.60 5.98 15.32
N GLY A 39 7.84 5.91 14.84
CA GLY A 39 8.54 4.66 14.57
C GLY A 39 9.36 4.14 15.76
N SER A 40 9.35 2.84 16.00
CA SER A 40 10.31 2.16 16.90
C SER A 40 10.86 0.85 16.32
N TYR A 41 12.06 0.49 16.78
CA TYR A 41 12.72 -0.76 16.42
C TYR A 41 12.97 -1.53 17.71
N GLU A 42 12.04 -2.41 18.07
CA GLU A 42 12.17 -3.19 19.29
C GLU A 42 13.33 -4.18 19.15
N PRO A 43 14.06 -4.48 20.24
CA PRO A 43 15.09 -5.52 20.22
C PRO A 43 14.48 -6.88 19.84
N PRO A 44 15.03 -7.60 18.84
CA PRO A 44 14.57 -8.93 18.53
C PRO A 44 14.81 -9.89 19.69
N THR A 45 13.92 -10.85 19.88
CA THR A 45 14.09 -11.92 20.87
C THR A 45 15.05 -13.02 20.40
N LYS A 46 15.26 -13.11 19.07
CA LYS A 46 16.14 -14.10 18.42
C LYS A 46 17.39 -13.44 17.82
N PRO A 47 18.60 -13.96 18.08
CA PRO A 47 19.83 -13.42 17.51
C PRO A 47 19.86 -13.35 15.98
N GLU A 48 19.21 -14.29 15.29
CA GLU A 48 19.15 -14.28 13.83
C GLU A 48 18.36 -13.11 13.22
N HIS A 49 17.62 -12.33 14.01
CA HIS A 49 16.88 -11.15 13.53
C HIS A 49 17.62 -9.83 13.84
N GLU A 50 18.74 -9.88 14.55
CA GLU A 50 19.53 -8.69 14.90
C GLU A 50 20.05 -7.96 13.65
N HIS A 51 20.48 -8.69 12.61
CA HIS A 51 20.92 -8.07 11.36
C HIS A 51 19.78 -7.36 10.62
N LEU A 52 18.54 -7.88 10.71
CA LEU A 52 17.38 -7.25 10.10
C LEU A 52 17.07 -5.92 10.78
N ARG A 53 17.05 -5.89 12.12
CA ARG A 53 16.88 -4.63 12.87
C ARG A 53 17.95 -3.62 12.46
N ASP A 54 19.22 -4.03 12.48
CA ASP A 54 20.33 -3.12 12.20
C ASP A 54 20.31 -2.63 10.75
N ARG A 55 19.95 -3.48 9.79
CA ARG A 55 19.73 -3.11 8.39
C ARG A 55 18.64 -2.07 8.24
N LEU A 56 17.46 -2.29 8.84
CA LEU A 56 16.32 -1.38 8.77
C LEU A 56 16.61 -0.04 9.47
N ARG A 57 17.32 -0.05 10.61
CA ARG A 57 17.77 1.16 11.32
C ARG A 57 18.79 1.94 10.52
N LYS A 58 19.78 1.26 9.93
CA LYS A 58 20.78 1.90 9.06
C LYS A 58 20.13 2.52 7.83
N ALA A 59 19.10 1.86 7.29
CA ALA A 59 18.28 2.38 6.21
C ALA A 59 17.34 3.50 6.67
N ARG A 60 17.21 3.80 7.97
CA ARG A 60 16.26 4.77 8.53
C ARG A 60 14.83 4.54 8.02
N ALA A 61 14.43 3.27 7.97
CA ALA A 61 13.20 2.85 7.30
C ALA A 61 11.95 3.52 7.89
N LEU A 62 11.79 3.51 9.22
CA LEU A 62 10.63 4.10 9.89
C LEU A 62 10.71 5.62 9.97
N GLU A 63 11.91 6.19 10.06
CA GLU A 63 12.06 7.65 10.04
C GLU A 63 11.66 8.21 8.67
N GLN A 64 12.13 7.61 7.58
CA GLN A 64 11.73 8.00 6.22
C GLN A 64 10.24 7.75 5.97
N PHE A 65 9.70 6.64 6.49
CA PHE A 65 8.28 6.32 6.38
C PHE A 65 7.41 7.35 7.11
N SER A 66 7.71 7.64 8.37
CA SER A 66 7.02 8.66 9.16
C SER A 66 7.12 10.05 8.54
N GLU A 67 8.31 10.42 8.03
CA GLU A 67 8.51 11.71 7.36
C GLU A 67 7.66 11.79 6.08
N ALA A 68 7.63 10.75 5.26
CA ALA A 68 6.86 10.73 4.01
C ALA A 68 5.35 10.90 4.24
N LEU A 69 4.82 10.41 5.37
CA LEU A 69 3.41 10.52 5.74
C LEU A 69 3.10 11.71 6.65
N SER A 70 4.10 12.47 7.10
CA SER A 70 3.92 13.51 8.13
C SER A 70 2.94 14.64 7.75
N ALA A 71 2.65 14.84 6.47
CA ALA A 71 1.62 15.78 6.02
C ALA A 71 0.19 15.30 6.29
N LEU A 72 -0.04 14.02 6.57
CA LEU A 72 -1.34 13.52 7.00
C LEU A 72 -1.63 13.96 8.44
N ARG A 73 -2.81 14.54 8.63
CA ARG A 73 -3.34 14.96 9.92
C ARG A 73 -4.10 13.80 10.55
N LEU A 74 -3.56 13.25 11.63
CA LEU A 74 -4.24 12.22 12.41
C LEU A 74 -4.82 12.80 13.70
N PRO A 75 -6.02 12.36 14.13
CA PRO A 75 -6.58 12.79 15.41
C PRO A 75 -5.79 12.23 16.60
N GLU A 76 -5.15 11.08 16.43
CA GLU A 76 -4.41 10.33 17.44
C GLU A 76 -3.08 9.85 16.87
N PRO A 77 -2.05 9.63 17.72
CA PRO A 77 -0.74 9.19 17.24
C PRO A 77 -0.81 7.75 16.73
N LEU A 78 -0.26 7.49 15.55
CA LEU A 78 -0.04 6.15 15.02
C LEU A 78 1.38 5.70 15.37
N ARG A 79 1.50 4.59 16.10
CA ARG A 79 2.79 3.94 16.35
C ARG A 79 3.06 2.91 15.28
N ILE A 80 4.31 2.76 14.89
CA ILE A 80 4.75 1.78 13.89
C ILE A 80 6.00 1.14 14.46
N LYS A 81 6.01 -0.18 14.61
CA LYS A 81 7.15 -0.88 15.20
C LYS A 81 7.56 -2.10 14.39
N PHE A 82 8.87 -2.32 14.33
CA PHE A 82 9.42 -3.65 14.06
C PHE A 82 9.65 -4.36 15.40
N ALA A 83 9.15 -5.60 15.54
CA ALA A 83 9.26 -6.37 16.77
C ALA A 83 9.35 -7.87 16.48
N SER A 84 9.76 -8.67 17.46
CA SER A 84 9.59 -10.13 17.37
C SER A 84 8.18 -10.52 17.76
N CYS A 85 7.62 -11.51 17.07
CA CYS A 85 6.24 -11.95 17.26
C CYS A 85 6.15 -13.43 17.63
N ASP A 86 7.06 -13.89 18.50
CA ASP A 86 7.07 -15.27 19.02
C ASP A 86 7.02 -16.37 17.94
N GLY A 87 7.61 -16.11 16.76
CA GLY A 87 7.65 -17.04 15.63
C GLY A 87 6.52 -16.86 14.61
N GLU A 88 5.59 -15.94 14.83
CA GLU A 88 4.57 -15.60 13.84
C GLU A 88 5.14 -14.65 12.77
N SER A 89 5.06 -15.08 11.51
CA SER A 89 5.39 -14.24 10.36
C SER A 89 4.16 -13.43 9.96
N ASN A 90 4.05 -12.20 10.48
CA ASN A 90 2.91 -11.35 10.20
C ASN A 90 3.24 -9.84 10.21
N ALA A 91 2.29 -9.03 9.77
CA ALA A 91 2.17 -7.62 10.07
C ALA A 91 0.69 -7.29 10.30
N TRP A 92 0.39 -6.37 11.20
CA TRP A 92 -0.99 -5.97 11.45
C TRP A 92 -1.08 -4.57 12.03
N TYR A 93 -2.25 -3.94 11.83
CA TYR A 93 -2.71 -2.79 12.60
C TYR A 93 -3.62 -3.22 13.76
N GLU A 94 -3.32 -2.73 14.97
CA GLU A 94 -4.12 -2.94 16.18
C GLU A 94 -4.94 -1.67 16.51
N PRO A 95 -6.27 -1.67 16.32
CA PRO A 95 -7.11 -0.52 16.58
C PRO A 95 -7.18 -0.10 18.05
N SER A 96 -6.96 -1.02 19.01
CA SER A 96 -7.12 -0.70 20.42
C SER A 96 -6.05 0.26 20.96
N ASP A 97 -4.82 0.18 20.44
CA ASP A 97 -3.69 1.02 20.86
C ASP A 97 -3.07 1.89 19.74
N LYS A 98 -3.63 1.80 18.52
CA LYS A 98 -3.20 2.52 17.32
C LYS A 98 -1.75 2.19 16.95
N THR A 99 -1.44 0.90 16.85
CA THR A 99 -0.10 0.41 16.53
C THR A 99 -0.10 -0.48 15.30
N VAL A 100 0.78 -0.17 14.35
CA VAL A 100 1.21 -1.11 13.31
C VAL A 100 2.40 -1.91 13.84
N THR A 101 2.30 -3.23 13.86
CA THR A 101 3.39 -4.14 14.19
C THR A 101 3.82 -4.88 12.94
N PHE A 102 5.12 -4.89 12.66
CA PHE A 102 5.72 -5.68 11.58
C PHE A 102 6.73 -6.64 12.21
N CYS A 103 6.45 -7.94 12.15
CA CYS A 103 7.29 -8.97 12.73
C CYS A 103 8.62 -9.09 12.00
N TYR A 104 9.72 -9.22 12.74
CA TYR A 104 11.02 -9.52 12.14
C TYR A 104 11.01 -10.85 11.38
N GLU A 105 10.18 -11.80 11.79
CA GLU A 105 9.90 -13.04 11.07
C GLU A 105 9.42 -12.77 9.64
N TYR A 106 8.46 -11.87 9.47
CA TYR A 106 7.96 -11.54 8.13
C TYR A 106 8.97 -10.71 7.33
N VAL A 107 9.75 -9.86 7.99
CA VAL A 107 10.89 -9.20 7.34
C VAL A 107 11.93 -10.23 6.85
N ALA A 108 12.20 -11.29 7.61
CA ALA A 108 13.08 -12.38 7.20
C ALA A 108 12.54 -13.10 5.95
N ASP A 109 11.24 -13.39 5.90
CA ASP A 109 10.61 -14.02 4.74
C ASP A 109 10.74 -13.14 3.49
N LEU A 110 10.53 -11.83 3.63
CA LEU A 110 10.74 -10.87 2.54
C LEU A 110 12.22 -10.80 2.10
N GLU A 111 13.17 -10.86 3.04
CA GLU A 111 14.60 -10.90 2.74
C GLU A 111 14.94 -12.15 1.93
N GLN A 112 14.47 -13.31 2.37
CA GLN A 112 14.67 -14.58 1.68
C GLN A 112 14.05 -14.57 0.28
N ALA A 113 12.77 -14.18 0.17
CA ALA A 113 12.06 -14.12 -1.11
C ALA A 113 12.70 -13.15 -2.10
N SER A 114 13.33 -12.08 -1.63
CA SER A 114 13.98 -11.08 -2.48
C SER A 114 15.14 -11.62 -3.34
N GLY A 115 15.74 -12.75 -2.94
CA GLY A 115 16.87 -13.36 -3.66
C GLY A 115 16.55 -13.80 -5.09
N GLY A 116 15.30 -14.18 -5.37
CA GLY A 116 14.85 -14.61 -6.70
C GLY A 116 14.51 -13.44 -7.65
N ALA A 117 14.36 -12.22 -7.13
CA ALA A 117 13.78 -11.10 -7.87
C ALA A 117 14.62 -10.67 -9.09
N ALA A 118 15.93 -10.94 -9.06
CA ALA A 118 16.85 -10.62 -10.13
C ALA A 118 16.49 -11.34 -11.45
N ALA A 119 15.85 -12.52 -11.38
CA ALA A 119 15.36 -13.24 -12.55
C ALA A 119 14.31 -12.45 -13.34
N HIS A 120 13.65 -11.48 -12.70
CA HIS A 120 12.67 -10.58 -13.29
C HIS A 120 13.20 -9.15 -13.50
N GLY A 121 14.52 -8.95 -13.34
CA GLY A 121 15.17 -7.65 -13.53
C GLY A 121 14.95 -6.68 -12.36
N ILE A 122 14.59 -7.18 -11.18
CA ILE A 122 14.40 -6.40 -9.96
C ILE A 122 15.59 -6.67 -9.02
N PRO A 123 16.40 -5.66 -8.65
CA PRO A 123 17.47 -5.86 -7.67
C PRO A 123 16.92 -6.37 -6.34
N ALA A 124 17.57 -7.34 -5.70
CA ALA A 124 17.09 -7.93 -4.44
C ALA A 124 16.83 -6.88 -3.35
N GLU A 125 17.69 -5.86 -3.23
CA GLU A 125 17.47 -4.74 -2.31
C GLU A 125 16.17 -3.97 -2.59
N VAL A 126 15.84 -3.77 -3.88
CA VAL A 126 14.60 -3.10 -4.30
C VAL A 126 13.39 -3.98 -4.00
N ALA A 127 13.52 -5.30 -4.21
CA ALA A 127 12.46 -6.24 -3.89
C ALA A 127 12.18 -6.27 -2.38
N PHE A 128 13.23 -6.38 -1.56
CA PHE A 128 13.15 -6.39 -0.11
C PHE A 128 12.56 -5.09 0.44
N MET A 129 13.21 -3.94 0.21
CA MET A 129 12.74 -2.65 0.75
C MET A 129 11.40 -2.23 0.16
N GLY A 130 11.10 -2.65 -1.08
CA GLY A 130 9.80 -2.43 -1.71
C GLY A 130 8.69 -3.22 -1.03
N GLY A 131 8.91 -4.51 -0.75
CA GLY A 131 7.97 -5.34 0.02
C GLY A 131 7.72 -4.76 1.42
N VAL A 132 8.79 -4.45 2.16
CA VAL A 132 8.69 -3.85 3.50
C VAL A 132 7.89 -2.54 3.48
N ALA A 133 8.21 -1.63 2.55
CA ALA A 133 7.51 -0.35 2.47
C ALA A 133 6.03 -0.51 2.05
N PHE A 134 5.72 -1.48 1.20
CA PHE A 134 4.36 -1.74 0.75
C PHE A 134 3.50 -2.34 1.88
N VAL A 135 4.01 -3.33 2.60
CA VAL A 135 3.33 -3.90 3.78
C VAL A 135 3.09 -2.82 4.84
N LEU A 136 4.07 -1.98 5.14
CA LEU A 136 3.87 -0.86 6.07
C LEU A 136 2.77 0.11 5.60
N LEU A 137 2.70 0.42 4.30
CA LEU A 137 1.63 1.27 3.75
C LEU A 137 0.26 0.58 3.78
N HIS A 138 0.22 -0.73 3.58
CA HIS A 138 -0.98 -1.54 3.68
C HIS A 138 -1.53 -1.48 5.11
N GLU A 139 -0.73 -1.80 6.12
CA GLU A 139 -1.14 -1.71 7.54
C GLU A 139 -1.50 -0.28 7.96
N THR A 140 -0.75 0.69 7.45
CA THR A 140 -1.08 2.11 7.67
C THR A 140 -2.42 2.47 7.03
N SER A 141 -2.84 1.80 5.95
CA SER A 141 -4.14 2.05 5.32
C SER A 141 -5.29 1.61 6.22
N HIS A 142 -5.19 0.47 6.92
CA HIS A 142 -6.15 0.10 7.98
C HIS A 142 -6.20 1.16 9.07
N ALA A 143 -5.05 1.67 9.50
CA ALA A 143 -4.99 2.77 10.47
C ALA A 143 -5.67 4.05 9.95
N LEU A 144 -5.53 4.38 8.66
CA LEU A 144 -6.23 5.51 8.05
C LEU A 144 -7.74 5.27 8.01
N PHE A 145 -8.18 4.05 7.75
CA PHE A 145 -9.60 3.72 7.74
C PHE A 145 -10.24 3.91 9.12
N ASP A 146 -9.59 3.41 10.16
CA ASP A 146 -10.03 3.57 11.54
C ASP A 146 -9.92 5.02 12.02
N LEU A 147 -8.74 5.63 11.95
CA LEU A 147 -8.49 6.97 12.53
C LEU A 147 -9.23 8.10 11.81
N LEU A 148 -9.50 7.96 10.51
CA LEU A 148 -10.21 8.97 9.71
C LEU A 148 -11.67 8.56 9.43
N GLU A 149 -12.13 7.43 9.99
CA GLU A 149 -13.47 6.88 9.83
C GLU A 149 -13.87 6.74 8.35
N VAL A 150 -12.95 6.25 7.53
CA VAL A 150 -13.16 6.05 6.09
C VAL A 150 -14.10 4.85 5.91
N PRO A 151 -15.27 5.02 5.28
CA PRO A 151 -16.14 3.90 5.00
C PRO A 151 -15.52 2.99 3.94
N ILE A 152 -15.58 1.68 4.19
CA ILE A 152 -15.06 0.66 3.29
C ILE A 152 -16.23 -0.12 2.71
N LEU A 153 -16.32 -0.14 1.38
CA LEU A 153 -17.30 -0.94 0.65
C LEU A 153 -16.53 -1.97 -0.18
N GLY A 154 -16.77 -3.26 0.08
CA GLY A 154 -16.06 -4.38 -0.56
C GLY A 154 -15.07 -5.06 0.37
N ARG A 155 -14.00 -5.65 -0.18
CA ARG A 155 -12.93 -6.29 0.59
C ARG A 155 -11.97 -5.24 1.13
N GLU A 156 -11.80 -5.20 2.44
CA GLU A 156 -10.96 -4.22 3.12
C GLU A 156 -9.48 -4.35 2.73
N GLU A 157 -8.97 -5.57 2.59
CA GLU A 157 -7.60 -5.86 2.17
C GLU A 157 -7.25 -5.29 0.79
N ASP A 158 -8.17 -5.41 -0.18
CA ASP A 158 -7.98 -4.80 -1.50
C ASP A 158 -8.01 -3.28 -1.41
N ALA A 159 -8.85 -2.71 -0.54
CA ALA A 159 -8.90 -1.28 -0.32
C ALA A 159 -7.56 -0.78 0.27
N ALA A 160 -6.98 -1.51 1.22
CA ALA A 160 -5.68 -1.20 1.79
C ALA A 160 -4.56 -1.22 0.75
N ASP A 161 -4.51 -2.24 -0.12
CA ASP A 161 -3.56 -2.30 -1.26
C ASP A 161 -3.71 -1.12 -2.22
N ASN A 162 -4.97 -0.77 -2.54
CA ASN A 162 -5.28 0.34 -3.43
C ASN A 162 -4.83 1.68 -2.84
N VAL A 163 -5.03 1.90 -1.53
CA VAL A 163 -4.56 3.10 -0.83
C VAL A 163 -3.04 3.14 -0.78
N ALA A 164 -2.38 2.02 -0.45
CA ALA A 164 -0.92 1.92 -0.44
C ALA A 164 -0.32 2.27 -1.81
N ALA A 165 -0.83 1.65 -2.88
CA ALA A 165 -0.40 1.94 -4.25
C ALA A 165 -0.66 3.41 -4.65
N PHE A 166 -1.84 3.94 -4.32
CA PHE A 166 -2.20 5.32 -4.62
C PHE A 166 -1.31 6.34 -3.88
N LEU A 167 -0.98 6.10 -2.62
CA LEU A 167 -0.09 6.97 -1.84
C LEU A 167 1.32 7.02 -2.45
N LEU A 168 1.85 5.87 -2.88
CA LEU A 168 3.14 5.79 -3.58
C LEU A 168 3.13 6.57 -4.90
N LEU A 169 2.12 6.35 -5.73
CA LEU A 169 1.95 7.04 -7.00
C LEU A 169 1.79 8.56 -6.80
N SER A 170 1.08 8.95 -5.75
CA SER A 170 0.93 10.35 -5.35
C SER A 170 2.23 10.96 -4.79
N ALA A 171 3.13 10.15 -4.21
CA ALA A 171 4.43 10.62 -3.74
C ALA A 171 5.39 10.89 -4.91
N GLY A 172 5.31 10.07 -5.97
CA GLY A 172 5.99 10.30 -7.24
C GLY A 172 6.37 8.99 -7.94
N GLU A 173 6.39 8.99 -9.28
CA GLU A 173 6.60 7.77 -10.05
C GLU A 173 7.96 7.09 -9.79
N GLY A 174 9.01 7.86 -9.49
CA GLY A 174 10.33 7.30 -9.19
C GLY A 174 10.33 6.41 -7.95
N ILE A 175 9.68 6.85 -6.86
CA ILE A 175 9.54 6.01 -5.65
C ILE A 175 8.50 4.91 -5.87
N ALA A 176 7.38 5.22 -6.53
CA ALA A 176 6.35 4.25 -6.83
C ALA A 176 6.89 3.06 -7.62
N ARG A 177 7.66 3.28 -8.69
CA ARG A 177 8.27 2.20 -9.46
C ARG A 177 9.15 1.29 -8.62
N ARG A 178 9.97 1.85 -7.74
CA ARG A 178 10.86 1.06 -6.88
C ARG A 178 10.05 0.20 -5.90
N VAL A 179 9.13 0.82 -5.16
CA VAL A 179 8.35 0.12 -4.12
C VAL A 179 7.39 -0.89 -4.74
N LEU A 180 6.65 -0.49 -5.78
CA LEU A 180 5.68 -1.37 -6.46
C LEU A 180 6.36 -2.54 -7.16
N SER A 181 7.62 -2.41 -7.62
CA SER A 181 8.36 -3.56 -8.14
C SER A 181 8.61 -4.62 -7.05
N GLY A 182 8.94 -4.20 -5.83
CA GLY A 182 9.08 -5.14 -4.71
C GLY A 182 7.75 -5.73 -4.25
N ALA A 183 6.70 -4.92 -4.15
CA ALA A 183 5.36 -5.39 -3.80
C ALA A 183 4.82 -6.43 -4.79
N THR A 184 4.98 -6.17 -6.09
CA THR A 184 4.53 -7.11 -7.13
C THR A 184 5.41 -8.36 -7.20
N TRP A 185 6.69 -8.25 -6.86
CA TRP A 185 7.52 -9.45 -6.65
C TRP A 185 7.02 -10.30 -5.49
N MET A 186 6.72 -9.68 -4.34
CA MET A 186 6.17 -10.36 -3.15
C MET A 186 4.90 -11.14 -3.51
N TYR A 187 3.88 -10.49 -4.09
CA TYR A 187 2.65 -11.18 -4.47
C TYR A 187 2.82 -12.26 -5.55
N LEU A 188 3.77 -12.05 -6.47
CA LEU A 188 4.11 -13.07 -7.45
C LEU A 188 4.74 -14.29 -6.78
N GLN A 189 5.64 -14.09 -5.81
CA GLN A 189 6.24 -15.16 -5.01
C GLN A 189 5.18 -15.93 -4.22
N ASP A 190 4.26 -15.23 -3.54
CA ASP A 190 3.16 -15.86 -2.79
C ASP A 190 2.30 -16.77 -3.68
N SER A 191 2.23 -16.45 -4.98
CA SER A 191 1.45 -17.22 -5.95
C SER A 191 2.21 -18.41 -6.56
N MET A 192 3.53 -18.49 -6.39
CA MET A 192 4.37 -19.48 -7.08
C MET A 192 4.33 -20.83 -6.36
N GLY A 193 3.96 -21.88 -7.10
CA GLY A 193 4.00 -23.26 -6.58
C GLY A 193 2.89 -23.59 -5.57
N GLN A 194 1.99 -22.66 -5.29
CA GLN A 194 0.85 -22.87 -4.40
C GLN A 194 -0.22 -23.72 -5.07
N LYS A 195 -0.64 -24.80 -4.41
CA LYS A 195 -1.86 -25.53 -4.75
C LYS A 195 -2.97 -24.97 -3.88
N LEU A 196 -3.88 -24.22 -4.49
CA LEU A 196 -4.96 -23.55 -3.77
C LEU A 196 -5.91 -24.56 -3.11
N ASP A 197 -6.37 -24.23 -1.92
CA ASP A 197 -7.42 -24.95 -1.19
C ASP A 197 -8.53 -24.03 -0.67
N GLU A 198 -9.51 -24.59 0.04
CA GLU A 198 -10.67 -23.85 0.55
C GLU A 198 -10.28 -22.71 1.51
N SER A 199 -9.17 -22.85 2.24
CA SER A 199 -8.71 -21.80 3.14
C SER A 199 -8.30 -20.56 2.36
N ASP A 200 -7.59 -20.73 1.24
CA ASP A 200 -7.19 -19.63 0.34
C ASP A 200 -8.39 -18.88 -0.25
N PHE A 201 -9.48 -19.59 -0.52
CA PHE A 201 -10.70 -18.97 -1.06
C PHE A 201 -11.58 -18.32 -0.01
N SER A 202 -11.43 -18.74 1.26
CA SER A 202 -12.17 -18.20 2.41
C SER A 202 -11.43 -17.09 3.16
N ASP A 203 -10.15 -16.88 2.84
CA ASP A 203 -9.33 -15.81 3.43
C ASP A 203 -9.91 -14.43 3.11
N VAL A 204 -9.68 -13.49 4.03
CA VAL A 204 -10.10 -12.09 3.86
C VAL A 204 -9.25 -11.38 2.79
N HIS A 205 -8.00 -11.80 2.63
CA HIS A 205 -7.10 -11.34 1.59
C HIS A 205 -7.47 -11.95 0.24
N GLY A 206 -7.30 -11.16 -0.81
CA GLY A 206 -7.28 -11.72 -2.16
C GLY A 206 -6.12 -12.68 -2.34
N LEU A 207 -6.30 -13.65 -3.25
CA LEU A 207 -5.20 -14.51 -3.70
C LEU A 207 -4.01 -13.66 -4.14
N GLY A 208 -2.78 -14.10 -3.87
CA GLY A 208 -1.56 -13.36 -4.25
C GLY A 208 -1.59 -12.91 -5.71
N SER A 209 -2.07 -13.77 -6.61
CA SER A 209 -2.17 -13.46 -8.05
C SER A 209 -3.19 -12.35 -8.35
N GLN A 210 -4.30 -12.29 -7.61
CA GLN A 210 -5.27 -11.20 -7.72
C GLN A 210 -4.68 -9.88 -7.24
N ARG A 211 -4.02 -9.89 -6.06
CA ARG A 211 -3.35 -8.72 -5.49
C ARG A 211 -2.25 -8.20 -6.42
N PHE A 212 -1.45 -9.09 -7.00
CA PHE A 212 -0.45 -8.79 -8.03
C PHE A 212 -1.05 -8.00 -9.21
N TYR A 213 -2.11 -8.53 -9.83
CA TYR A 213 -2.73 -7.86 -10.98
C TYR A 213 -3.43 -6.54 -10.60
N ASN A 214 -4.04 -6.46 -9.42
CA ASN A 214 -4.70 -5.25 -8.94
C ASN A 214 -3.68 -4.13 -8.73
N VAL A 215 -2.55 -4.39 -8.09
CA VAL A 215 -1.49 -3.39 -7.90
C VAL A 215 -0.90 -2.92 -9.23
N LEU A 216 -0.63 -3.84 -10.17
CA LEU A 216 -0.19 -3.47 -11.52
C LEU A 216 -1.23 -2.64 -12.26
N CYS A 217 -2.51 -2.94 -12.08
CA CYS A 217 -3.61 -2.22 -12.70
C CYS A 217 -3.70 -0.78 -12.17
N ILE A 218 -3.64 -0.57 -10.85
CA ILE A 218 -3.60 0.78 -10.25
C ILE A 218 -2.38 1.57 -10.74
N ALA A 219 -1.20 0.93 -10.81
CA ALA A 219 0.01 1.56 -11.35
C ALA A 219 -0.18 1.98 -12.81
N TYR A 220 -0.62 1.05 -13.68
CA TYR A 220 -0.83 1.32 -15.09
C TYR A 220 -1.91 2.39 -15.33
N GLY A 221 -3.04 2.29 -14.63
CA GLY A 221 -4.15 3.24 -14.71
C GLY A 221 -3.79 4.67 -14.30
N SER A 222 -2.80 4.84 -13.43
CA SER A 222 -2.32 6.17 -13.01
C SER A 222 -1.63 6.95 -14.12
N ASN A 223 -0.80 6.26 -14.91
CA ASN A 223 -0.09 6.83 -16.06
C ASN A 223 0.32 5.71 -17.04
N PRO A 224 -0.54 5.38 -18.01
CA PRO A 224 -0.27 4.32 -18.98
C PRO A 224 1.02 4.50 -19.76
N GLN A 225 1.42 5.74 -20.04
CA GLN A 225 2.61 6.03 -20.85
C GLN A 225 3.90 5.76 -20.07
N SER A 226 3.92 6.11 -18.78
CA SER A 226 5.02 5.76 -17.89
C SER A 226 5.06 4.24 -17.67
N PHE A 227 3.93 3.62 -17.39
CA PHE A 227 3.87 2.21 -16.99
C PHE A 227 3.64 1.21 -18.14
N GLN A 228 3.73 1.67 -19.40
CA GLN A 228 3.54 0.85 -20.61
C GLN A 228 4.36 -0.45 -20.64
N GLY A 229 5.54 -0.44 -20.00
CA GLY A 229 6.42 -1.60 -19.91
C GLY A 229 5.80 -2.80 -19.20
N ILE A 230 4.81 -2.60 -18.32
CA ILE A 230 4.10 -3.68 -17.62
C ILE A 230 3.32 -4.53 -18.64
N VAL A 231 2.54 -3.86 -19.51
CA VAL A 231 1.76 -4.53 -20.57
C VAL A 231 2.68 -5.04 -21.68
N ALA A 232 3.66 -4.24 -22.11
CA ALA A 232 4.57 -4.60 -23.19
C ALA A 232 5.42 -5.85 -22.89
N LYS A 233 5.74 -6.09 -21.61
CA LYS A 233 6.46 -7.29 -21.15
C LYS A 233 5.55 -8.47 -20.78
N GLY A 234 4.22 -8.32 -20.90
CA GLY A 234 3.26 -9.37 -20.61
C GLY A 234 2.93 -9.59 -19.13
N TYR A 235 3.36 -8.70 -18.23
CA TYR A 235 3.04 -8.80 -16.80
C TYR A 235 1.58 -8.46 -16.48
N LEU A 236 0.97 -7.55 -17.26
CA LEU A 236 -0.44 -7.22 -17.18
C LEU A 236 -1.10 -7.55 -18.53
N PRO A 237 -2.09 -8.46 -18.57
CA PRO A 237 -2.83 -8.77 -19.80
C PRO A 237 -3.44 -7.51 -20.42
N LYS A 238 -3.47 -7.44 -21.75
CA LYS A 238 -3.98 -6.25 -22.46
C LYS A 238 -5.44 -6.00 -22.12
N GLU A 239 -6.24 -7.06 -22.05
CA GLU A 239 -7.65 -7.03 -21.71
C GLU A 239 -7.87 -6.50 -20.29
N ARG A 240 -7.03 -6.92 -19.32
CA ARG A 240 -7.08 -6.39 -17.95
C ARG A 240 -6.73 -4.90 -17.91
N ALA A 241 -5.78 -4.47 -18.73
CA ALA A 241 -5.31 -3.08 -18.77
C ALA A 241 -6.37 -2.07 -19.25
N GLU A 242 -7.40 -2.51 -19.98
CA GLU A 242 -8.45 -1.66 -20.53
C GLU A 242 -9.27 -0.95 -19.44
N SER A 243 -9.57 -1.61 -18.33
CA SER A 243 -10.35 -1.03 -17.22
C SER A 243 -9.51 -0.28 -16.19
N CYS A 244 -8.19 -0.41 -16.23
CA CYS A 244 -7.31 0.09 -15.17
C CYS A 244 -7.36 1.62 -14.97
N GLY A 245 -7.58 2.37 -16.05
CA GLY A 245 -7.76 3.82 -15.95
C GLY A 245 -9.03 4.22 -15.17
N GLU A 246 -10.10 3.42 -15.24
CA GLU A 246 -11.32 3.63 -14.47
C GLU A 246 -11.12 3.26 -13.01
N GLU A 247 -10.51 2.12 -12.73
CA GLU A 247 -10.20 1.67 -11.37
C GLU A 247 -9.28 2.64 -10.63
N PHE A 248 -8.22 3.13 -11.29
CA PHE A 248 -7.39 4.18 -10.70
C PHE A 248 -8.19 5.45 -10.39
N ARG A 249 -9.08 5.88 -11.31
CA ARG A 249 -9.94 7.07 -11.08
C ARG A 249 -10.90 6.87 -9.91
N GLN A 250 -11.40 5.66 -9.70
CA GLN A 250 -12.25 5.32 -8.57
C GLN A 250 -11.48 5.47 -7.24
N VAL A 251 -10.28 4.89 -7.16
CA VAL A 251 -9.41 5.04 -5.99
C VAL A 251 -9.04 6.51 -5.75
N ALA A 252 -8.64 7.23 -6.81
CA ALA A 252 -8.29 8.64 -6.74
C ALA A 252 -9.46 9.51 -6.25
N TYR A 253 -10.68 9.20 -6.69
CA TYR A 253 -11.89 9.89 -6.25
C TYR A 253 -12.16 9.65 -4.76
N ALA A 254 -12.10 8.40 -4.30
CA ALA A 254 -12.26 8.05 -2.89
C ALA A 254 -11.21 8.73 -2.02
N MET A 255 -9.93 8.66 -2.41
CA MET A 255 -8.83 9.31 -1.71
C MET A 255 -9.00 10.82 -1.64
N LYS A 256 -9.45 11.46 -2.73
CA LYS A 256 -9.76 12.90 -2.75
C LYS A 256 -10.89 13.28 -1.78
N LYS A 257 -11.89 12.42 -1.61
CA LYS A 257 -13.07 12.71 -0.79
C LYS A 257 -12.85 12.39 0.69
N LEU A 258 -12.17 11.29 0.98
CA LEU A 258 -12.16 10.69 2.32
C LEU A 258 -10.83 10.95 3.06
N VAL A 259 -9.70 11.01 2.33
CA VAL A 259 -8.37 11.17 2.96
C VAL A 259 -7.78 12.56 2.73
N ALA A 260 -7.88 13.10 1.52
CA ALA A 260 -7.26 14.39 1.16
C ALA A 260 -7.68 15.59 2.03
N PRO A 261 -8.92 15.68 2.58
CA PRO A 261 -9.27 16.75 3.53
C PRO A 261 -8.38 16.77 4.79
N ASN A 262 -7.76 15.63 5.14
CA ASN A 262 -6.86 15.49 6.27
C ASN A 262 -5.38 15.66 5.86
N VAL A 263 -5.07 16.15 4.65
CA VAL A 263 -3.68 16.40 4.22
C VAL A 263 -3.33 17.88 4.38
N ASP A 264 -2.24 18.18 5.07
CA ASP A 264 -1.64 19.51 5.10
C ASP A 264 -0.93 19.79 3.77
N ALA A 265 -1.49 20.73 3.00
CA ALA A 265 -0.96 21.07 1.68
C ALA A 265 0.44 21.71 1.75
N THR A 266 0.71 22.52 2.77
CA THR A 266 2.00 23.20 2.95
C THR A 266 3.07 22.19 3.31
N GLU A 267 2.79 21.32 4.26
CA GLU A 267 3.72 20.28 4.68
C GLU A 267 3.98 19.27 3.55
N ARG A 268 2.95 18.90 2.78
CA ARG A 268 3.12 18.05 1.60
C ARG A 268 4.07 18.68 0.57
N VAL A 269 3.97 19.99 0.32
CA VAL A 269 4.89 20.68 -0.60
C VAL A 269 6.32 20.66 -0.06
N ARG A 270 6.50 20.91 1.24
CA ARG A 270 7.80 20.85 1.91
C ARG A 270 8.45 19.47 1.79
N ILE A 271 7.74 18.40 2.16
CA ILE A 271 8.23 17.02 2.09
C ILE A 271 8.62 16.67 0.65
N ARG A 272 7.75 16.97 -0.33
CA ARG A 272 8.04 16.72 -1.74
C ARG A 272 9.28 17.45 -2.23
N ALA A 273 9.50 18.69 -1.80
CA ALA A 273 10.70 19.44 -2.14
C ALA A 273 11.97 18.81 -1.54
N ALA A 274 11.90 18.36 -0.27
CA ALA A 274 13.01 17.69 0.41
C ALA A 274 13.38 16.33 -0.23
N HIS A 275 12.40 15.62 -0.78
CA HIS A 275 12.58 14.29 -1.37
C HIS A 275 12.82 14.30 -2.89
N LYS A 276 12.82 15.47 -3.53
CA LYS A 276 13.09 15.58 -4.96
C LYS A 276 14.55 15.25 -5.22
N ARG A 277 14.83 14.11 -5.87
CA ARG A 277 16.19 13.81 -6.32
C ARG A 277 16.55 14.73 -7.49
N PRO A 278 17.84 15.05 -7.71
CA PRO A 278 18.28 15.83 -8.87
C PRO A 278 17.82 15.25 -10.22
N SER A 279 17.58 13.94 -10.31
CA SER A 279 17.07 13.24 -11.50
C SER A 279 15.57 13.46 -11.78
N ASP A 280 14.82 14.01 -10.84
CA ASP A 280 13.37 14.19 -10.93
C ASP A 280 12.99 15.63 -11.38
N ALA A 281 13.96 16.39 -11.88
CA ALA A 281 13.73 17.65 -12.59
C ALA A 281 13.33 17.38 -14.06
N PRO A 282 12.36 18.10 -14.64
CA PRO A 282 12.06 17.96 -16.06
C PRO A 282 13.23 18.51 -16.87
N GLY A 283 13.97 17.63 -17.54
CA GLY A 283 14.95 17.99 -18.55
C GLY A 283 16.40 17.69 -18.20
N LEU A 284 16.83 16.45 -18.45
CA LEU A 284 18.09 16.24 -19.14
C LEU A 284 17.78 15.43 -20.40
N GLN A 285 17.69 16.12 -21.54
CA GLN A 285 17.76 15.47 -22.83
C GLN A 285 19.09 14.71 -22.87
N ALA A 286 19.04 13.40 -23.11
CA ALA A 286 20.23 12.63 -23.42
C ALA A 286 20.90 13.29 -24.64
N GLN A 287 22.08 13.88 -24.44
CA GLN A 287 22.91 14.31 -25.56
C GLN A 287 23.22 13.07 -26.42
N PRO A 288 23.05 13.14 -27.74
CA PRO A 288 23.36 12.00 -28.60
C PRO A 288 24.86 11.71 -28.50
N ALA A 289 25.18 10.43 -28.28
CA ALA A 289 26.56 9.97 -28.26
C ALA A 289 27.26 10.37 -29.56
N GLY A 290 28.25 11.25 -29.45
CA GLY A 290 29.08 11.68 -30.57
C GLY A 290 29.74 10.48 -31.23
N ARG A 291 29.54 10.36 -32.54
CA ARG A 291 30.31 9.44 -33.39
C ARG A 291 31.78 9.82 -33.27
N ARG A 292 32.62 8.89 -32.84
CA ARG A 292 34.07 8.99 -33.06
C ARG A 292 34.35 8.48 -34.48
N HIS A 293 34.96 9.35 -35.28
CA HIS A 293 35.70 8.98 -36.48
C HIS A 293 37.04 8.37 -36.08
#